data_AF-A0A352CBM4-F1
#
_entry.id   AF-A0A352CBM4-F1
#
_cell.length_a   1.000
_cell.length_b   1.000
_cell.length_c   1.000
_cell.angle_alpha   90.00
_cell.angle_beta   90.00
_cell.angle_gamma   90.00
#
_symmetry.space_group_name_H-M   'P 1'
#
loop_
_entity.id
_entity.type
_entity.pdbx_description
1 polymer ?
#
loop_
_entity_poly.entity_id
_entity_poly.type
_entity_poly.pdbx_seq_one_letter_code
_entity_poly.pdbx_strand_id
1 'polypeptide(L)'
;MLETAEGAPTGLKWIIDAEPGWSDQPFSIHLVYMSHPIWRAEIKKRCSHVNKPPVPTGCDVGLIEGPHHHPWQLNRHLCKLDGPPQQLKFAAPLPPQVVKFENAIRWFAAAARIAIDFELPHYPTKGLL
;
A
#
# COMPACT_ATOMS: atom_id res chain seq x y z
N MET A 1 -5.27 -15.56 -1.57
CA MET A 1 -6.29 -15.10 -0.61
C MET A 1 -5.66 -15.29 0.77
N LEU A 2 -5.71 -14.30 1.65
CA LEU A 2 -5.10 -14.48 2.97
C LEU A 2 -6.03 -15.34 3.83
N GLU A 3 -5.48 -16.40 4.43
CA GLU A 3 -6.21 -17.33 5.28
C GLU A 3 -5.99 -16.99 6.76
N THR A 4 -7.01 -17.24 7.60
CA THR A 4 -6.85 -17.18 9.05
C THR A 4 -5.99 -18.35 9.53
N ALA A 5 -5.58 -18.33 10.79
CA ALA A 5 -4.95 -19.50 11.44
C ALA A 5 -5.84 -20.78 11.42
N GLU A 6 -7.12 -20.64 11.09
CA GLU A 6 -8.12 -21.72 11.01
C GLU A 6 -8.46 -22.09 9.55
N GLY A 7 -7.74 -21.55 8.56
CA GLY A 7 -7.95 -21.84 7.13
C GLY A 7 -9.16 -21.15 6.50
N ALA A 8 -9.86 -20.27 7.23
CA ALA A 8 -10.99 -19.52 6.69
C ALA A 8 -10.49 -18.31 5.85
N PRO A 9 -11.12 -18.02 4.70
CA PRO A 9 -10.89 -16.78 3.97
C PRO A 9 -11.10 -15.57 4.88
N THR A 10 -10.05 -14.77 5.09
CA THR A 10 -10.17 -13.53 5.89
C THR A 10 -11.02 -12.45 5.21
N GLY A 11 -11.46 -12.67 3.98
CA GLY A 11 -11.98 -11.62 3.08
C GLY A 11 -10.89 -10.64 2.62
N LEU A 12 -9.64 -10.82 3.06
CA LEU A 12 -8.50 -9.99 2.69
C LEU A 12 -7.75 -10.56 1.50
N LYS A 13 -7.35 -9.67 0.60
CA LYS A 13 -6.58 -9.96 -0.60
C LYS A 13 -5.49 -8.92 -0.78
N TRP A 14 -4.36 -9.36 -1.31
CA TRP A 14 -3.34 -8.46 -1.85
C TRP A 14 -3.59 -8.27 -3.34
N ILE A 15 -3.54 -7.03 -3.79
CA ILE A 15 -3.59 -6.68 -5.20
C ILE A 15 -2.37 -5.82 -5.51
N ILE A 16 -1.71 -6.15 -6.62
CA ILE A 16 -0.64 -5.37 -7.20
C ILE A 16 -1.17 -4.92 -8.57
N ASP A 17 -1.50 -3.64 -8.72
CA ASP A 17 -2.26 -3.16 -9.89
C ASP A 17 -1.41 -3.14 -11.18
N ALA A 18 -0.10 -3.24 -11.06
CA ALA A 18 0.82 -3.42 -12.17
C ALA A 18 1.99 -4.30 -11.70
N GLU A 19 2.21 -5.43 -12.37
CA GLU A 19 3.50 -6.11 -12.29
C GLU A 19 4.51 -5.23 -13.03
N PRO A 20 5.50 -4.64 -12.33
CA PRO A 20 6.47 -3.83 -13.01
C PRO A 20 7.28 -4.75 -13.91
N GLY A 21 7.19 -4.57 -15.24
CA GLY A 21 8.08 -5.29 -16.16
C GLY A 21 9.56 -4.97 -15.92
N TRP A 22 9.85 -3.88 -15.17
CA TRP A 22 11.16 -3.38 -14.77
C TRP A 22 11.08 -2.66 -13.42
N SER A 23 12.15 -2.71 -12.61
CA SER A 23 12.23 -2.18 -11.22
C SER A 23 11.77 -0.73 -10.98
N ASP A 24 11.62 0.07 -12.04
CA ASP A 24 11.38 1.51 -12.00
C ASP A 24 10.00 1.93 -12.55
N GLN A 25 9.17 0.98 -12.99
CA GLN A 25 7.81 1.29 -13.43
C GLN A 25 6.93 1.65 -12.23
N PRO A 26 5.99 2.60 -12.36
CA PRO A 26 5.04 2.89 -11.31
C PRO A 26 4.13 1.69 -11.02
N PHE A 27 3.93 1.37 -9.74
CA PHE A 27 2.99 0.34 -9.30
C PHE A 27 2.34 0.74 -7.98
N SER A 28 1.28 0.04 -7.60
CA SER A 28 0.64 0.16 -6.28
C SER A 28 0.50 -1.21 -5.63
N ILE A 29 0.53 -1.24 -4.30
CA ILE A 29 0.27 -2.43 -3.49
C ILE A 29 -0.95 -2.14 -2.63
N HIS A 30 -1.97 -2.98 -2.74
CA HIS A 30 -3.25 -2.81 -2.06
C HIS A 30 -3.50 -3.99 -1.12
N LEU A 31 -3.90 -3.69 0.11
CA LEU A 31 -4.63 -4.62 0.97
C LEU A 31 -6.12 -4.33 0.81
N VAL A 32 -6.86 -5.31 0.31
CA VAL A 32 -8.28 -5.18 -0.05
C VAL A 32 -9.11 -6.06 0.88
N TYR A 33 -10.16 -5.48 1.46
CA TYR A 33 -11.20 -6.24 2.18
C TYR A 33 -12.48 -6.26 1.35
N MET A 34 -12.98 -7.46 1.06
CA MET A 34 -14.07 -7.71 0.11
C MET A 34 -13.70 -7.21 -1.30
N SER A 35 -14.00 -5.94 -1.59
CA SER A 35 -13.72 -5.26 -2.88
C SER A 35 -13.16 -3.84 -2.70
N HIS A 36 -12.83 -3.43 -1.47
CA HIS A 36 -12.36 -2.07 -1.18
C HIS A 36 -10.94 -2.07 -0.60
N PRO A 37 -10.05 -1.17 -1.07
CA PRO A 37 -8.73 -1.01 -0.48
C PRO A 37 -8.85 -0.41 0.92
N ILE A 38 -8.31 -1.12 1.91
CA ILE A 38 -8.21 -0.65 3.31
C ILE A 38 -6.82 -0.11 3.63
N TRP A 39 -5.82 -0.46 2.82
CA TRP A 39 -4.48 0.12 2.82
C TRP A 39 -3.95 0.09 1.39
N ARG A 40 -3.35 1.20 0.95
CA ARG A 40 -2.68 1.32 -0.36
C ARG A 40 -1.28 1.89 -0.21
N ALA A 41 -0.31 1.42 -0.97
CA ALA A 41 0.96 2.10 -1.22
C ALA A 41 1.07 2.44 -2.70
N GLU A 42 1.49 3.67 -3.02
CA GLU A 42 1.68 4.17 -4.38
C GLU A 42 3.16 4.45 -4.63
N ILE A 43 3.79 3.59 -5.44
CA ILE A 43 5.20 3.67 -5.77
C ILE A 43 5.30 4.34 -7.14
N LYS A 44 5.24 5.68 -7.15
CA LYS A 44 5.33 6.50 -8.37
C LYS A 44 6.23 7.71 -8.13
N LYS A 45 7.27 7.88 -8.97
CA LYS A 45 8.23 9.01 -8.84
C LYS A 45 7.57 10.39 -8.98
N ARG A 46 6.48 10.49 -9.74
CA ARG A 46 5.72 11.72 -9.98
C ARG A 46 4.26 11.53 -9.53
N CYS A 47 4.05 11.47 -8.23
CA CYS A 47 2.72 11.58 -7.62
C CYS A 47 2.78 12.58 -6.47
N SER A 48 1.61 13.08 -6.09
CA SER A 48 1.46 13.88 -4.88
C SER A 48 0.08 13.63 -4.28
N HIS A 49 -0.02 13.87 -2.98
CA HIS A 49 -1.26 13.76 -2.22
C HIS A 49 -1.37 14.94 -1.26
N VAL A 50 -2.58 15.44 -1.03
CA VAL A 50 -2.81 16.54 -0.08
C VAL A 50 -3.68 16.06 1.07
N ASN A 51 -3.12 16.06 2.27
CA ASN A 51 -3.87 15.87 3.50
C ASN A 51 -4.52 17.20 3.92
N LYS A 52 -5.85 17.28 3.78
CA LYS A 52 -6.63 18.47 4.16
C LYS A 52 -7.24 18.32 5.56
N PRO A 53 -7.27 19.37 6.38
CA PRO A 53 -7.98 19.35 7.66
C PRO A 53 -9.48 19.06 7.49
N PRO A 54 -10.13 18.40 8.48
CA PRO A 54 -9.53 17.84 9.69
C PRO A 54 -8.71 16.57 9.40
N VAL A 55 -7.55 16.43 10.03
CA VAL A 55 -6.69 15.23 9.92
C VAL A 55 -6.67 14.44 11.24
N PRO A 56 -6.51 13.11 11.22
CA PRO A 56 -6.36 12.31 12.43
C PRO A 56 -5.01 12.56 13.11
N THR A 57 -4.90 12.20 14.39
CA THR A 57 -3.64 12.28 15.15
C THR A 57 -2.52 11.51 14.44
N GLY A 58 -1.36 12.16 14.30
CA GLY A 58 -0.19 11.58 13.63
C GLY A 58 -0.22 11.63 12.10
N CYS A 59 -1.19 12.34 11.51
CA CYS A 59 -1.22 12.65 10.09
C CYS A 59 -0.72 14.08 9.86
N ASP A 60 0.31 14.22 9.03
CA ASP A 60 0.82 15.52 8.63
C ASP A 60 -0.20 16.25 7.73
N VAL A 61 -0.38 17.55 7.96
CA VAL A 61 -1.20 18.42 7.10
C VAL A 61 -0.34 18.94 5.95
N GLY A 62 -0.90 18.97 4.74
CA GLY A 62 -0.27 19.58 3.59
C GLY A 62 0.06 18.61 2.47
N LEU A 63 1.02 19.01 1.63
CA LEU A 63 1.41 18.29 0.42
C LEU A 63 2.44 17.20 0.76
N ILE A 64 2.17 16.00 0.28
CA ILE A 64 3.12 14.88 0.25
C ILE A 64 3.54 14.71 -1.21
N GLU A 65 4.85 14.82 -1.46
CA GLU A 65 5.43 14.66 -2.80
C GLU A 65 6.13 13.30 -2.94
N GLY A 66 5.95 12.67 -4.10
CA GLY A 66 6.56 11.40 -4.43
C GLY A 66 5.84 10.19 -3.82
N PRO A 67 6.52 9.02 -3.79
CA PRO A 67 5.96 7.77 -3.29
C PRO A 67 5.39 7.92 -1.89
N HIS A 68 4.16 7.47 -1.70
CA HIS A 68 3.44 7.60 -0.45
C HIS A 68 2.52 6.40 -0.23
N HIS A 69 1.99 6.26 0.97
CA HIS A 69 1.01 5.23 1.28
C HIS A 69 -0.15 5.82 2.06
N HIS A 70 -1.29 5.16 1.93
CA HIS A 70 -2.50 5.40 2.68
C HIS A 70 -2.66 4.31 3.75
N PRO A 71 -2.08 4.48 4.94
CA PRO A 71 -2.12 3.46 5.98
C PRO A 71 -3.52 3.30 6.56
N TRP A 72 -3.85 2.06 6.92
CA TRP A 72 -5.09 1.72 7.60
C TRP A 72 -5.28 2.52 8.90
N GLN A 73 -4.20 2.71 9.67
CA GLN A 73 -4.23 3.40 10.96
C GLN A 73 -4.76 4.84 10.83
N LEU A 74 -4.42 5.55 9.74
CA LEU A 74 -4.92 6.90 9.49
C LEU A 74 -6.32 6.91 8.87
N ASN A 75 -6.76 5.84 8.20
CA ASN A 75 -8.00 5.84 7.43
C ASN A 75 -9.14 5.00 8.04
N ARG A 76 -8.87 4.15 9.05
CA ARG A 76 -9.85 3.25 9.68
C ARG A 76 -11.06 3.97 10.30
N HIS A 77 -10.91 5.23 10.67
CA HIS A 77 -12.01 6.03 11.21
C HIS A 77 -13.02 6.45 10.13
N LEU A 78 -12.68 6.27 8.85
CA LEU A 78 -13.56 6.53 7.71
C LEU A 78 -14.47 5.33 7.38
N CYS A 79 -14.31 4.19 8.07
CA CYS A 79 -15.21 3.06 7.95
C CYS A 79 -16.63 3.47 8.34
N LYS A 80 -17.59 2.88 7.64
CA LYS A 80 -19.01 3.01 7.96
C LYS A 80 -19.50 1.70 8.59
N LEU A 81 -20.69 1.75 9.19
CA LEU A 81 -21.33 0.57 9.78
C LEU A 81 -21.52 -0.57 8.77
N ASP A 82 -21.69 -0.22 7.50
CA ASP A 82 -21.95 -1.13 6.39
C ASP A 82 -20.70 -1.49 5.58
N GLY A 83 -19.50 -1.02 5.95
CA GLY A 83 -18.30 -1.44 5.24
C GLY A 83 -17.04 -0.58 5.38
N PRO A 84 -15.98 -1.00 4.65
CA PRO A 84 -14.72 -0.26 4.57
C PRO A 84 -14.90 1.12 3.93
N PRO A 85 -13.91 2.03 4.07
CA PRO A 85 -13.99 3.34 3.44
C PRO A 85 -14.02 3.24 1.91
N GLN A 86 -14.85 4.06 1.28
CA GLN A 86 -14.88 4.19 -0.19
C GLN A 86 -13.58 4.80 -0.74
N GLN A 87 -12.91 5.62 0.06
CA GLN A 87 -11.64 6.25 -0.30
C GLN A 87 -10.74 6.36 0.92
N LEU A 88 -9.45 6.06 0.73
CA LEU A 88 -8.41 6.37 1.70
C LEU A 88 -7.97 7.83 1.50
N LYS A 89 -8.35 8.71 2.43
CA LYS A 89 -8.18 10.16 2.33
C LYS A 89 -6.83 10.66 2.82
N PHE A 90 -6.21 9.94 3.74
CA PHE A 90 -4.99 10.37 4.40
C PHE A 90 -3.81 9.53 3.95
N ALA A 91 -2.70 10.18 3.67
CA ALA A 91 -1.46 9.54 3.27
C ALA A 91 -0.30 9.92 4.20
N ALA A 92 0.78 9.14 4.13
CA ALA A 92 2.07 9.41 4.71
C ALA A 92 3.16 9.10 3.66
N PRO A 93 4.31 9.82 3.69
CA PRO A 93 5.41 9.54 2.77
C PRO A 93 5.93 8.11 2.96
N LEU A 94 6.32 7.46 1.86
CA LEU A 94 7.04 6.19 1.95
C LEU A 94 8.49 6.45 2.38
N PRO A 95 9.11 5.53 3.14
CA PRO A 95 10.53 5.65 3.42
C PRO A 95 11.34 5.64 2.11
N PRO A 96 12.41 6.44 1.96
CA PRO A 96 13.14 6.61 0.69
C PRO A 96 13.69 5.31 0.08
N GLN A 97 13.95 4.30 0.89
CA GLN A 97 14.42 2.97 0.45
C GLN A 97 13.31 2.10 -0.17
N VAL A 98 12.05 2.51 -0.05
CA VAL A 98 10.84 1.78 -0.46
C VAL A 98 10.37 2.28 -1.83
N VAL A 99 11.27 2.21 -2.81
CA VAL A 99 11.02 2.71 -4.19
C VAL A 99 11.14 1.63 -5.25
N LYS A 100 11.65 0.46 -4.89
CA LYS A 100 11.75 -0.73 -5.76
C LYS A 100 10.69 -1.75 -5.35
N PHE A 101 10.24 -2.55 -6.31
CA PHE A 101 9.19 -3.57 -6.11
C PHE A 101 9.41 -4.48 -4.90
N GLU A 102 10.55 -5.16 -4.84
CA GLU A 102 10.85 -6.10 -3.75
C GLU A 102 10.85 -5.43 -2.38
N ASN A 103 11.51 -4.27 -2.27
CA ASN A 103 11.56 -3.50 -1.03
C ASN A 103 10.16 -3.00 -0.65
N ALA A 104 9.35 -2.58 -1.63
CA ALA A 104 7.98 -2.14 -1.41
C ALA A 104 7.09 -3.27 -0.88
N ILE A 105 7.17 -4.46 -1.46
CA ILE A 105 6.41 -5.61 -0.97
C ILE A 105 6.84 -6.02 0.43
N ARG A 106 8.15 -6.16 0.66
CA ARG A 106 8.68 -6.55 1.99
C ARG A 106 8.29 -5.53 3.05
N TRP A 107 8.44 -4.24 2.74
CA TRP A 107 8.03 -3.16 3.64
C TRP A 107 6.52 -3.18 3.90
N PHE A 108 5.70 -3.32 2.85
CA PHE A 108 4.24 -3.32 2.99
C PHE A 108 3.76 -4.52 3.82
N ALA A 109 4.35 -5.70 3.61
CA ALA A 109 4.06 -6.91 4.38
C ALA A 109 4.40 -6.73 5.86
N ALA A 110 5.61 -6.24 6.14
CA ALA A 110 6.05 -5.97 7.51
C ALA A 110 5.15 -4.92 8.20
N ALA A 111 4.82 -3.83 7.51
CA ALA A 111 3.96 -2.77 8.02
C ALA A 111 2.53 -3.28 8.28
N ALA A 112 2.01 -4.15 7.41
CA ALA A 112 0.70 -4.77 7.55
C ALA A 112 0.69 -6.00 8.49
N ARG A 113 1.85 -6.44 9.00
CA ARG A 113 2.04 -7.67 9.79
C ARG A 113 1.54 -8.93 9.06
N ILE A 114 1.86 -9.02 7.78
CA ILE A 114 1.48 -10.13 6.91
C ILE A 114 2.73 -10.95 6.59
N ALA A 115 2.64 -12.27 6.74
CA ALA A 115 3.71 -13.17 6.34
C ALA A 115 3.74 -13.30 4.80
N ILE A 116 4.94 -13.31 4.23
CA ILE A 116 5.16 -13.65 2.82
C ILE A 116 5.66 -15.09 2.79
N ASP A 117 4.90 -15.99 2.20
CA ASP A 117 5.17 -17.42 2.09
C ASP A 117 5.64 -17.86 0.69
N PHE A 118 5.85 -16.90 -0.21
CA PHE A 118 6.33 -17.13 -1.57
C PHE A 118 7.61 -16.34 -1.86
N GLU A 119 8.37 -16.82 -2.85
CA GLU A 119 9.55 -16.11 -3.33
C GLU A 119 9.11 -14.90 -4.18
N LEU A 120 9.64 -13.72 -3.85
CA LEU A 120 9.37 -12.52 -4.64
C LEU A 120 10.14 -12.58 -5.96
N PRO A 121 9.50 -12.27 -7.10
CA PRO A 121 10.20 -12.21 -8.37
C PRO A 121 11.32 -11.17 -8.31
N HIS A 122 12.52 -11.56 -8.73
CA HIS A 122 13.66 -10.66 -8.84
C HIS A 122 13.62 -9.95 -10.20
N TYR A 123 13.48 -8.64 -10.21
CA TYR A 123 13.46 -7.87 -11.47
C TYR A 123 14.85 -7.29 -11.76
N PRO A 124 15.41 -7.49 -12.97
CA PRO A 124 16.69 -6.91 -13.32
C PRO A 124 16.64 -5.38 -13.24
N THR A 125 17.67 -4.79 -12.64
CA THR A 125 17.85 -3.33 -12.63
C THR A 125 18.14 -2.86 -14.06
N LYS A 126 17.49 -1.79 -14.50
CA LYS A 126 17.70 -1.22 -15.84
C LYS A 126 19.20 -0.89 -16.05
N GLY A 127 19.90 -1.64 -16.91
CA GLY A 127 21.35 -1.50 -17.14
C GLY A 127 22.12 -2.73 -17.62
N LEU A 128 21.46 -3.87 -17.90
CA LEU A 128 22.09 -5.10 -18.39
C LEU A 128 21.62 -5.55 -19.79
N LEU A 129 21.11 -4.62 -20.59
CA LEU A 129 20.81 -4.83 -22.02
C LEU A 129 21.53 -3.77 -22.86
#